data_AF-A0A7G9FFF4-F1
#
_entry.id   AF-A0A7G9FFF4-F1
#
_cell.length_a   1.000
_cell.length_b   1.000
_cell.length_c   1.000
_cell.angle_alpha   90.00
_cell.angle_beta   90.00
_cell.angle_gamma   90.00
#
_symmetry.space_group_name_H-M   'P 1'
#
loop_
_entity.id
_entity.type
_entity.pdbx_description
1 polymer ?
#
loop_
_entity_poly.entity_id
_entity_poly.type
_entity_poly.pdbx_seq_one_letter_code
_entity_poly.pdbx_strand_id
1 'polypeptide(L)'
;MKDFIKTAIPHISGLQKAAILLGELDNDASSAVFACLNLSDNERRMLVSAFKRLGRYNPHDERQVLRENAVLQEALDYGAAKGIFIAPRKGAGKTGTARSSGDIAHIAKTDPDAVAKIIKNWLET
;
A
#
# COMPACT_ATOMS: atom_id res chain seq x y z
N MET A 1 -3.17 13.22 -35.14
CA MET A 1 -3.09 11.90 -34.49
C MET A 1 -1.78 11.87 -33.72
N LYS A 2 -1.79 11.43 -32.44
CA LYS A 2 -0.64 11.36 -31.50
C LYS A 2 -0.34 12.73 -30.85
N ASP A 3 -0.32 12.92 -29.53
CA ASP A 3 0.03 12.03 -28.42
C ASP A 3 -0.91 12.25 -27.22
N PHE A 4 -1.81 11.30 -26.96
CA PHE A 4 -2.38 11.19 -25.61
C PHE A 4 -1.29 10.59 -24.73
N ILE A 5 -0.74 11.41 -23.83
CA ILE A 5 0.14 10.96 -22.77
C ILE A 5 -0.57 9.80 -22.05
N LYS A 6 -0.14 8.56 -22.29
CA LYS A 6 -0.52 7.39 -21.51
C LYS A 6 0.17 7.48 -20.13
N THR A 7 -0.18 8.50 -19.36
CA THR A 7 0.10 8.59 -17.91
C THR A 7 -1.06 8.06 -17.09
N ALA A 8 -2.04 7.40 -17.71
CA ALA A 8 -2.98 6.57 -16.99
C ALA A 8 -2.20 5.36 -16.44
N ILE A 9 -1.66 5.50 -15.24
CA ILE A 9 -1.30 4.34 -14.41
C ILE A 9 -2.55 3.45 -14.42
N PRO A 10 -2.46 2.20 -14.90
CA PRO A 10 -3.62 1.33 -15.01
C PRO A 10 -4.31 1.24 -13.64
N HIS A 11 -5.64 1.30 -13.66
CA HIS A 11 -6.46 1.24 -12.44
C HIS A 11 -6.02 0.03 -11.59
N ILE A 12 -5.47 0.30 -10.40
CA ILE A 12 -5.02 -0.71 -9.45
C ILE A 12 -6.23 -1.10 -8.59
N SER A 13 -6.65 -2.36 -8.62
CA SER A 13 -7.79 -2.81 -7.79
C SER A 13 -7.44 -2.79 -6.31
N GLY A 14 -8.46 -2.72 -5.44
CA GLY A 14 -8.24 -2.76 -3.98
C GLY A 14 -7.44 -3.98 -3.52
N LEU A 15 -7.71 -5.16 -4.10
CA LEU A 15 -6.93 -6.38 -3.87
C LEU A 15 -5.45 -6.23 -4.26
N GLN A 16 -5.16 -5.56 -5.38
CA GLN A 16 -3.77 -5.31 -5.79
C GLN A 16 -3.10 -4.30 -4.87
N LYS A 17 -3.79 -3.22 -4.47
CA LYS A 17 -3.28 -2.25 -3.49
C LYS A 17 -2.95 -2.92 -2.16
N ALA A 18 -3.85 -3.75 -1.65
CA ALA A 18 -3.66 -4.51 -0.43
C ALA A 18 -2.43 -5.44 -0.52
N ALA A 19 -2.29 -6.18 -1.63
CA ALA A 19 -1.16 -7.08 -1.84
C ALA A 19 0.17 -6.32 -1.96
N ILE A 20 0.21 -5.19 -2.67
CA ILE A 20 1.40 -4.34 -2.78
C ILE A 20 1.77 -3.82 -1.39
N LEU A 21 0.82 -3.22 -0.68
CA LEU A 21 1.07 -2.63 0.63
C LEU A 21 1.61 -3.66 1.62
N LEU A 22 1.01 -4.85 1.69
CA LEU A 22 1.47 -5.93 2.58
C LEU A 22 2.83 -6.51 2.16
N GLY A 23 3.20 -6.41 0.87
CA GLY A 23 4.49 -6.87 0.34
C GLY A 23 5.66 -5.90 0.61
N GLU A 24 5.35 -4.62 0.83
CA GLU A 24 6.32 -3.60 1.24
C GLU A 24 6.65 -3.66 2.74
N LEU A 25 5.88 -4.42 3.52
CA LEU A 25 6.13 -4.67 4.93
C LEU A 25 7.09 -5.85 5.12
N ASP A 26 7.86 -5.84 6.20
CA ASP A 26 8.54 -7.06 6.62
C ASP A 26 7.54 -8.14 7.08
N ASN A 27 8.01 -9.38 7.15
CA ASN A 27 7.14 -10.53 7.43
C ASN A 27 6.36 -10.40 8.74
N ASP A 28 6.95 -9.85 9.78
CA ASP A 28 6.32 -9.73 11.10
C ASP A 28 5.21 -8.66 11.06
N ALA A 29 5.50 -7.48 10.50
CA ALA A 29 4.52 -6.43 10.34
C ALA A 29 3.39 -6.85 9.38
N SER A 30 3.74 -7.50 8.27
CA SER A 30 2.78 -8.02 7.30
C SER A 30 1.85 -9.05 7.95
N SER A 31 2.39 -9.98 8.75
CA SER A 31 1.62 -10.98 9.48
C SER A 31 0.69 -10.35 10.52
N ALA A 32 1.17 -9.36 11.27
CA ALA A 32 0.37 -8.65 12.27
C ALA A 32 -0.81 -7.91 11.62
N VAL A 33 -0.56 -7.16 10.54
CA VAL A 33 -1.61 -6.48 9.77
C VAL A 33 -2.60 -7.51 9.23
N PHE A 34 -2.11 -8.63 8.66
CA PHE A 34 -2.95 -9.69 8.13
C PHE A 34 -3.90 -10.28 9.19
N ALA A 35 -3.42 -10.45 10.42
CA ALA A 35 -4.25 -10.93 11.53
C ALA A 35 -5.37 -9.93 11.88
N CYS A 36 -5.09 -8.63 11.85
CA CYS A 36 -6.08 -7.56 12.10
C CYS A 36 -7.15 -7.45 10.99
N LEU A 37 -6.88 -7.97 9.79
CA LEU A 37 -7.86 -7.92 8.69
C LEU A 37 -9.10 -8.77 8.95
N ASN A 38 -9.01 -9.83 9.77
CA ASN A 38 -10.12 -10.74 10.07
C ASN A 38 -10.90 -11.19 8.81
N LEU A 39 -10.17 -11.51 7.74
CA LEU A 39 -10.73 -11.91 6.44
C LEU A 39 -11.39 -13.30 6.51
N SER A 40 -12.46 -13.48 5.76
CA SER A 40 -12.99 -14.81 5.44
C SER A 40 -11.97 -15.64 4.64
N ASP A 41 -12.13 -16.96 4.63
CA ASP A 41 -11.28 -17.87 3.85
C ASP A 41 -11.28 -17.55 2.35
N ASN A 42 -12.39 -16.99 1.83
CA ASN A 42 -12.47 -16.59 0.43
C ASN A 42 -11.64 -15.32 0.17
N GLU A 43 -11.79 -14.29 1.00
CA GLU A 43 -11.01 -13.04 0.89
C GLU A 43 -9.52 -13.30 1.10
N ARG A 44 -9.16 -14.14 2.08
CA ARG A 44 -7.78 -14.59 2.29
C ARG A 44 -7.22 -15.25 1.03
N ARG A 45 -7.97 -16.15 0.38
CA ARG A 45 -7.53 -16.79 -0.88
C ARG A 45 -7.37 -15.79 -2.02
N MET A 46 -8.29 -14.84 -2.16
CA MET A 46 -8.19 -13.80 -3.19
C MET A 46 -6.96 -12.91 -2.99
N LEU A 47 -6.69 -12.47 -1.76
CA LEU A 47 -5.54 -11.64 -1.43
C LEU A 47 -4.21 -12.38 -1.65
N VAL A 48 -4.13 -13.65 -1.21
CA VAL A 48 -2.94 -14.49 -1.48
C VAL A 48 -2.74 -14.73 -2.99
N SER A 49 -3.81 -14.90 -3.75
CA SER A 49 -3.74 -15.02 -5.20
C SER A 49 -3.23 -13.72 -5.85
N ALA A 50 -3.72 -12.56 -5.40
CA ALA A 50 -3.25 -11.26 -5.86
C ALA A 50 -1.74 -11.09 -5.59
N PHE A 51 -1.28 -11.47 -4.40
CA PHE A 51 0.15 -11.51 -4.05
C PHE A 51 0.98 -12.34 -5.03
N LYS A 52 0.56 -13.58 -5.32
CA LYS A 52 1.26 -14.45 -6.27
C LYS A 52 1.33 -13.84 -7.67
N ARG A 53 0.30 -13.10 -8.07
CA ARG A 53 0.22 -12.44 -9.39
C ARG A 53 1.09 -11.18 -9.50
N LEU A 54 1.47 -10.55 -8.38
CA LEU A 54 2.44 -9.43 -8.41
C LEU A 54 3.82 -9.89 -8.86
N GLY A 55 4.17 -11.15 -8.62
CA GLY A 55 5.48 -11.70 -8.97
C GLY A 55 6.59 -11.18 -8.05
N ARG A 56 7.84 -11.34 -8.48
CA ARG A 56 8.99 -10.77 -7.77
C ARG A 56 9.13 -9.29 -8.12
N TYR A 57 9.24 -8.44 -7.11
CA TYR A 57 9.54 -7.02 -7.29
C TYR A 57 10.86 -6.84 -8.03
N ASN A 58 10.85 -5.98 -9.05
CA ASN A 58 12.04 -5.60 -9.80
C ASN A 58 12.32 -4.10 -9.61
N PRO A 59 13.35 -3.71 -8.83
CA PRO A 59 13.67 -2.30 -8.60
C PRO A 59 14.17 -1.57 -9.86
N HIS A 60 14.52 -2.29 -10.92
CA HIS A 60 14.91 -1.70 -12.21
C HIS A 60 13.72 -1.51 -13.16
N ASP A 61 12.53 -1.98 -12.81
CA ASP A 61 11.30 -1.73 -13.55
C ASP A 61 10.62 -0.48 -12.98
N GLU A 62 10.82 0.66 -13.65
CA GLU A 62 10.22 1.94 -13.23
C GLU A 62 8.71 1.87 -13.06
N ARG A 63 8.00 1.00 -13.81
CA ARG A 63 6.56 0.87 -13.68
C ARG A 63 6.16 0.23 -12.35
N GLN A 64 6.94 -0.73 -11.88
CA GLN A 64 6.75 -1.31 -10.55
C GLN A 64 7.09 -0.27 -9.48
N VAL A 65 8.24 0.39 -9.57
CA VAL A 65 8.62 1.44 -8.61
C VAL A 65 7.53 2.52 -8.49
N LEU A 66 6.99 3.01 -9.61
CA LEU A 66 5.93 4.03 -9.62
C LEU A 66 4.59 3.51 -9.07
N ARG A 67 4.21 2.27 -9.42
CA ARG A 67 2.97 1.65 -8.95
C ARG A 67 3.02 1.46 -7.42
N GLU A 68 4.14 0.99 -6.90
CA GLU A 68 4.34 0.66 -5.49
C GLU A 68 4.32 1.94 -4.67
N ASN A 69 5.08 2.96 -5.11
CA ASN A 69 5.07 4.29 -4.50
C ASN A 69 3.69 4.95 -4.51
N ALA A 70 2.91 4.79 -5.59
CA ALA A 70 1.56 5.33 -5.65
C ALA A 70 0.63 4.70 -4.60
N VAL A 71 0.71 3.37 -4.41
CA VAL A 71 -0.08 2.66 -3.39
C VAL A 71 0.31 3.10 -1.97
N LEU A 72 1.61 3.20 -1.70
CA LEU A 72 2.12 3.65 -0.40
C LEU A 72 1.68 5.08 -0.09
N GLN A 73 1.78 5.98 -1.07
CA GLN A 73 1.36 7.36 -0.93
C GLN A 73 -0.15 7.46 -0.72
N GLU A 74 -0.96 6.71 -1.47
CA GLU A 74 -2.42 6.66 -1.29
C GLU A 74 -2.79 6.17 0.11
N ALA A 75 -2.14 5.12 0.64
CA ALA A 75 -2.40 4.63 1.98
C ALA A 75 -2.13 5.71 3.05
N LEU A 76 -1.03 6.44 2.91
CA LEU A 76 -0.66 7.51 3.83
C LEU A 76 -1.60 8.71 3.73
N ASP A 77 -2.00 9.11 2.53
CA ASP A 77 -2.98 10.18 2.31
C ASP A 77 -4.36 9.79 2.86
N TYR A 78 -4.82 8.58 2.56
CA TYR A 78 -6.11 8.08 3.02
C TYR A 78 -6.14 7.94 4.55
N GLY A 79 -5.13 7.31 5.13
CA GLY A 79 -5.01 7.12 6.58
C GLY A 79 -5.00 8.44 7.34
N ALA A 80 -4.27 9.45 6.82
CA ALA A 80 -4.26 10.78 7.39
C ALA A 80 -5.61 11.50 7.24
N ALA A 81 -6.20 11.46 6.04
CA ALA A 81 -7.47 12.14 5.75
C ALA A 81 -8.65 11.58 6.56
N LYS A 82 -8.61 10.28 6.87
CA LYS A 82 -9.62 9.60 7.69
C LYS A 82 -9.31 9.63 9.19
N GLY A 83 -8.20 10.23 9.60
CA GLY A 83 -7.79 10.25 11.01
C GLY A 83 -7.46 8.87 11.59
N ILE A 84 -7.13 7.90 10.73
CA ILE A 84 -6.75 6.53 11.14
C ILE A 84 -5.39 6.57 11.87
N PHE A 85 -4.46 7.40 11.39
CA PHE A 85 -3.22 7.72 12.07
C PHE A 85 -2.81 9.15 11.78
N ILE A 86 -1.91 9.68 12.62
CA ILE A 86 -1.22 10.94 12.33
C ILE A 86 -0.11 10.63 11.33
N ALA A 87 -0.24 11.12 10.09
CA ALA A 87 0.82 10.95 9.11
C ALA A 87 2.14 11.53 9.66
N PRO A 88 3.27 10.83 9.49
CA PRO A 88 4.57 11.37 9.86
C PRO A 88 4.74 12.74 9.20
N ARG A 89 5.09 13.74 10.01
CA ARG A 89 5.27 15.12 9.53
C ARG A 89 6.32 15.11 8.43
N LYS A 90 5.95 15.61 7.25
CA LYS A 90 6.90 15.93 6.17
C LYS A 90 7.99 16.80 6.79
N GLY A 91 9.21 16.30 6.91
CA GLY A 91 10.30 17.04 7.55
C GLY A 91 10.41 18.43 6.92
N ALA A 92 10.06 19.46 7.68
CA ALA A 92 10.16 20.86 7.26
C ALA A 92 11.66 21.18 7.09
N GLY A 93 12.18 20.99 5.88
CA GLY A 93 13.61 21.18 5.58
C GLY A 93 14.16 20.34 4.43
N LYS A 94 13.45 19.31 3.96
CA LYS A 94 13.81 18.58 2.73
C LYS A 94 12.69 18.70 1.72
N THR A 95 12.82 19.70 0.85
CA THR A 95 12.07 19.79 -0.40
C THR A 95 12.27 18.48 -1.18
N GLY A 96 11.23 17.64 -1.24
CA GLY A 96 11.13 16.56 -2.24
C GLY A 96 11.18 15.11 -1.76
N THR A 97 11.40 14.80 -0.48
CA THR A 97 11.22 13.41 -0.03
C THR A 97 9.72 13.10 0.07
N ALA A 98 9.21 12.38 -0.94
CA ALA A 98 7.92 11.69 -0.87
C ALA A 98 7.85 10.89 0.44
N ARG A 99 6.66 10.73 1.01
CA ARG A 99 6.53 9.91 2.22
C ARG A 99 7.09 8.52 1.90
N SER A 100 7.99 8.04 2.77
CA SER A 100 8.81 6.87 2.43
C SER A 100 8.05 5.58 2.76
N SER A 101 8.33 4.49 2.06
CA SER A 101 7.87 3.14 2.44
C SER A 101 8.13 2.82 3.91
N GLY A 102 9.21 3.39 4.48
CA GLY A 102 9.54 3.28 5.89
C GLY A 102 8.49 3.85 6.84
N ASP A 103 7.71 4.85 6.43
CA ASP A 103 6.68 5.47 7.25
C ASP A 103 5.52 4.51 7.51
N ILE A 104 5.04 3.83 6.46
CA ILE A 104 3.95 2.86 6.61
C ILE A 104 4.42 1.57 7.29
N ALA A 105 5.67 1.17 7.05
CA ALA A 105 6.28 0.03 7.73
C ALA A 105 6.40 0.28 9.24
N HIS A 106 6.75 1.51 9.64
CA HIS A 106 6.74 1.90 11.05
C HIS A 106 5.33 1.85 11.65
N ILE A 107 4.34 2.43 10.97
CA ILE A 107 2.94 2.40 11.43
C ILE A 107 2.46 0.95 11.57
N ALA A 108 2.74 0.08 10.60
CA ALA A 108 2.35 -1.33 10.66
C ALA A 108 2.95 -2.08 11.85
N LYS A 109 4.13 -1.69 12.31
CA LYS A 109 4.78 -2.28 13.51
C LYS A 109 4.16 -1.78 14.81
N THR A 110 3.83 -0.49 14.88
CA THR A 110 3.31 0.13 16.11
C THR A 110 1.81 -0.03 16.26
N ASP A 111 1.08 -0.01 15.13
CA ASP A 111 -0.36 -0.06 15.03
C ASP A 111 -0.78 -0.82 13.75
N PRO A 112 -0.70 -2.16 13.75
CA PRO A 112 -1.11 -2.97 12.61
C PRO A 112 -2.61 -2.84 12.28
N ASP A 113 -3.46 -2.49 13.26
CA ASP A 113 -4.90 -2.31 13.06
C ASP A 113 -5.19 -1.07 12.21
N ALA A 114 -4.44 0.02 12.39
CA ALA A 114 -4.54 1.20 11.55
C ALA A 114 -4.29 0.89 10.07
N VAL A 115 -3.25 0.10 9.75
CA VAL A 115 -2.97 -0.33 8.37
C VAL A 115 -4.05 -1.30 7.87
N ALA A 116 -4.53 -2.20 8.72
CA ALA A 116 -5.60 -3.13 8.39
C ALA A 116 -6.91 -2.39 8.03
N LYS A 117 -7.25 -1.30 8.71
CA LYS A 117 -8.42 -0.46 8.38
C LYS A 117 -8.33 0.15 6.97
N ILE A 118 -7.14 0.57 6.54
CA ILE A 118 -6.93 1.07 5.17
C ILE A 118 -7.19 -0.03 4.15
N ILE A 119 -6.59 -1.20 4.38
CA ILE A 119 -6.75 -2.36 3.49
C ILE A 119 -8.22 -2.79 3.42
N LYS A 120 -8.92 -2.90 4.55
CA LYS A 120 -10.35 -3.25 4.59
C LYS A 120 -11.17 -2.32 3.71
N ASN A 121 -10.96 -1.00 3.85
CA ASN A 121 -11.66 -0.04 3.03
C ASN A 121 -11.43 -0.25 1.53
N TRP A 122 -10.18 -0.53 1.12
CA TRP A 122 -9.90 -0.84 -0.28
C TRP A 122 -10.54 -2.13 -0.78
N LEU A 123 -10.70 -3.14 0.07
CA LEU A 123 -11.35 -4.41 -0.29
C LEU A 123 -12.88 -4.27 -0.42
N GLU A 124 -13.47 -3.28 0.25
CA GLU A 124 -14.91 -2.98 0.21
C GLU A 124 -15.33 -2.07 -0.96
N THR A 125 -14.36 -1.48 -1.67
CA THR A 125 -14.59 -0.55 -2.81
C THR A 125 -14.49 -1.25 -4.16
#